data_AF-A0A1B8YG17-F1
#
_entry.id   AF-A0A1B8YG17-F1
#
_cell.length_a   1.000
_cell.length_b   1.000
_cell.length_c   1.000
_cell.angle_alpha   90.00
_cell.angle_beta   90.00
_cell.angle_gamma   90.00
#
_symmetry.space_group_name_H-M   'P 1'
#
loop_
_entity.id
_entity.type
_entity.pdbx_description
1 polymer ?
#
loop_
_entity_poly.entity_id
_entity_poly.type
_entity_poly.pdbx_seq_one_letter_code
_entity_poly.pdbx_strand_id
1 'polypeptide(L)'
;MRLKLLLLLSGVIFMLSAQANESRLYIRSLFDIQYAFCDIKTNGVTGMDNRNSAREGRGFGTGSTASMLLMANGENEISLEFGALDWFSPSEMPDKTRNHFNPEAKCTLELTAMRGKKSEVLTAMEVAIDKNGQPVAMTPTNEGKYSTISTPVVRHVIQAEKVEAGHKDKKFFKSRKFPPNMTLYRFSRNVKISGLPEWEWEKATPYTDTPEQRQQLQQAYMAAWGAYNAKDLNTLRDQQKVALKAWAWATNESEESVFADQSVYSRIKIKSFKMIPINWDDYRVKIMNQGRMVRLVNKSDLKNSPISYYYVDEEDGETVLATVAPIFSLINGRFVQVI
;
A
#
# COMPACT_ATOMS: atom_id res chain seq x y z
N MET A 1 44.49 -42.08 63.85
CA MET A 1 44.42 -41.18 62.67
C MET A 1 43.59 -41.82 61.58
N ARG A 2 42.35 -41.34 61.36
CA ARG A 2 41.53 -41.67 60.18
C ARG A 2 41.05 -40.33 59.60
N LEU A 3 41.61 -39.95 58.47
CA LEU A 3 41.35 -38.68 57.78
C LEU A 3 40.11 -38.88 56.89
N LYS A 4 39.03 -38.14 57.16
CA LYS A 4 37.83 -38.10 56.32
C LYS A 4 38.06 -37.14 55.16
N LEU A 5 37.90 -37.65 53.95
CA LEU A 5 37.91 -36.92 52.69
C LEU A 5 36.56 -36.20 52.51
N LEU A 6 36.56 -34.86 52.46
CA LEU A 6 35.40 -34.08 52.00
C LEU A 6 35.65 -33.64 50.55
N LEU A 7 34.84 -34.14 49.62
CA LEU A 7 34.72 -33.59 48.27
C LEU A 7 33.91 -32.29 48.34
N LEU A 8 34.51 -31.17 47.94
CA LEU A 8 33.82 -29.93 47.60
C LEU A 8 33.49 -29.96 46.10
N LEU A 9 32.20 -30.11 45.77
CA LEU A 9 31.69 -29.87 44.43
C LEU A 9 31.68 -28.36 44.14
N SER A 10 32.61 -27.90 43.30
CA SER A 10 32.54 -26.60 42.64
C SER A 10 31.59 -26.67 41.44
N GLY A 11 30.32 -26.33 41.67
CA GLY A 11 29.34 -26.12 40.61
C GLY A 11 29.57 -24.77 39.92
N VAL A 12 30.09 -24.80 38.70
CA VAL A 12 30.13 -23.62 37.82
C VAL A 12 28.72 -23.43 37.25
N ILE A 13 28.00 -22.44 37.77
CA ILE A 13 26.71 -22.01 37.21
C ILE A 13 27.02 -21.17 35.96
N PHE A 14 26.93 -21.78 34.78
CA PHE A 14 26.84 -21.03 33.53
C PHE A 14 25.46 -20.34 33.50
N MET A 15 25.43 -19.06 33.88
CA MET A 15 24.32 -18.17 33.59
C MET A 15 24.27 -17.96 32.07
N LEU A 16 23.46 -18.76 31.37
CA LEU A 16 22.98 -18.43 30.04
C LEU A 16 22.08 -17.19 30.21
N SER A 17 22.63 -16.01 29.95
CA SER A 17 21.82 -14.82 29.74
C SER A 17 20.94 -15.07 28.52
N ALA A 18 19.69 -15.44 28.75
CA ALA A 18 18.66 -15.34 27.73
C ALA A 18 18.54 -13.86 27.37
N GLN A 19 19.20 -13.44 26.29
CA GLN A 19 18.84 -12.19 25.62
C GLN A 19 17.39 -12.37 25.18
N ALA A 20 16.46 -11.80 25.93
CA ALA A 20 15.09 -11.67 25.49
C ALA A 20 15.14 -10.94 24.15
N ASN A 21 14.84 -11.66 23.07
CA ASN A 21 14.82 -11.10 21.73
C ASN A 21 13.77 -9.98 21.75
N GLU A 22 14.20 -8.72 21.72
CA GLU A 22 13.29 -7.58 21.78
C GLU A 22 12.26 -7.72 20.66
N SER A 23 10.98 -7.55 21.01
CA SER A 23 9.93 -7.67 20.01
C SER A 23 10.11 -6.58 18.95
N ARG A 24 10.15 -7.02 17.68
CA ARG A 24 10.33 -6.14 16.51
C ARG A 24 9.26 -5.04 16.50
N LEU A 25 9.66 -3.87 16.01
CA LEU A 25 8.75 -2.74 15.76
C LEU A 25 7.97 -2.98 14.46
N TYR A 26 6.67 -2.82 14.55
CA TYR A 26 5.77 -2.71 13.41
C TYR A 26 5.06 -1.38 13.47
N ILE A 27 4.84 -0.75 12.31
CA ILE A 27 3.98 0.43 12.23
C ILE A 27 2.89 0.14 11.20
N ARG A 28 1.64 0.29 11.64
CA ARG A 28 0.47 0.06 10.80
C ARG A 28 -0.42 1.29 10.81
N SER A 29 -1.09 1.52 9.69
CA SER A 29 -2.19 2.48 9.61
C SER A 29 -3.49 1.74 9.82
N LEU A 30 -4.17 1.98 10.93
CA LEU A 30 -5.49 1.43 11.25
C LEU A 30 -6.54 2.44 10.82
N PHE A 31 -7.60 1.99 10.16
CA PHE A 31 -8.62 2.90 9.64
C PHE A 31 -10.03 2.32 9.81
N ASP A 32 -10.99 3.22 9.94
CA ASP A 32 -12.42 2.93 9.88
C ASP A 32 -13.11 3.95 8.98
N ILE A 33 -13.93 3.47 8.04
CA ILE A 33 -14.56 4.28 6.99
C ILE A 33 -16.06 4.03 7.03
N GLN A 34 -16.83 5.13 7.06
CA GLN A 34 -18.28 5.11 7.12
C GLN A 34 -18.86 6.10 6.12
N TYR A 35 -19.80 5.63 5.29
CA TYR A 35 -20.54 6.43 4.30
C TYR A 35 -19.70 7.35 3.41
N ALA A 36 -18.47 6.97 3.08
CA ALA A 36 -17.54 7.79 2.31
C ALA A 36 -16.61 6.95 1.43
N PHE A 37 -16.00 7.59 0.45
CA PHE A 37 -14.78 7.10 -0.17
C PHE A 37 -13.57 7.57 0.65
N CYS A 38 -12.68 6.65 1.01
CA CYS A 38 -11.35 6.95 1.55
C CYS A 38 -10.25 6.21 0.80
N ASP A 39 -9.13 6.91 0.56
CA ASP A 39 -7.84 6.36 0.10
C ASP A 39 -6.75 6.74 1.11
N ILE A 40 -6.25 5.73 1.83
CA ILE A 40 -5.27 5.85 2.91
C ILE A 40 -3.87 5.75 2.32
N LYS A 41 -3.03 6.76 2.59
CA LYS A 41 -1.69 6.87 1.99
C LYS A 41 -0.60 7.09 3.01
N THR A 42 0.58 6.59 2.66
CA THR A 42 1.85 6.84 3.33
C THR A 42 2.85 7.31 2.29
N ASN A 43 3.41 8.50 2.47
CA ASN A 43 4.34 9.14 1.53
C ASN A 43 3.82 9.14 0.07
N GLY A 44 2.52 9.43 -0.10
CA GLY A 44 1.83 9.46 -1.39
C GLY A 44 1.51 8.10 -2.02
N VAL A 45 1.89 6.99 -1.38
CA VAL A 45 1.57 5.63 -1.82
C VAL A 45 0.27 5.15 -1.17
N THR A 46 -0.71 4.74 -1.97
CA THR A 46 -1.96 4.12 -1.50
C THR A 46 -1.67 2.79 -0.82
N GLY A 47 -1.96 2.69 0.47
CA GLY A 47 -1.96 1.43 1.21
C GLY A 47 -3.29 0.69 1.11
N MET A 48 -4.41 1.43 1.13
CA MET A 48 -5.77 0.87 1.00
C MET A 48 -6.75 1.94 0.54
N ASP A 49 -7.71 1.56 -0.28
CA ASP A 49 -8.86 2.38 -0.62
C ASP A 49 -10.14 1.54 -0.61
N ASN A 50 -11.28 2.15 -0.30
CA ASN A 50 -12.57 1.48 -0.34
C ASN A 50 -13.35 1.74 -1.65
N ARG A 51 -12.67 2.09 -2.75
CA ARG A 51 -13.30 2.50 -4.02
C ARG A 51 -14.32 1.49 -4.55
N ASN A 52 -14.08 0.19 -4.37
CA ASN A 52 -15.03 -0.84 -4.78
C ASN A 52 -16.31 -0.79 -3.94
N SER A 53 -16.19 -0.61 -2.62
CA SER A 53 -17.30 -0.44 -1.68
C SER A 53 -18.06 0.87 -1.95
N ALA A 54 -17.35 1.96 -2.23
CA ALA A 54 -17.94 3.26 -2.58
C ALA A 54 -18.75 3.18 -3.89
N ARG A 55 -18.24 2.46 -4.89
CA ARG A 55 -18.93 2.21 -6.17
C ARG A 55 -20.23 1.43 -6.03
N GLU A 56 -20.36 0.64 -4.97
CA GLU A 56 -21.58 -0.11 -4.65
C GLU A 56 -22.51 0.67 -3.72
N GLY A 57 -22.24 1.96 -3.49
CA GLY A 57 -23.08 2.86 -2.68
C GLY A 57 -22.97 2.64 -1.17
N ARG A 58 -22.06 1.77 -0.73
CA ARG A 58 -21.89 1.42 0.69
C ARG A 58 -20.94 2.38 1.40
N GLY A 59 -19.72 2.52 0.87
CA GLY A 59 -18.73 3.44 1.45
C GLY A 59 -18.21 3.03 2.82
N PHE A 60 -18.19 1.73 3.12
CA PHE A 60 -17.66 1.19 4.37
C PHE A 60 -16.32 0.48 4.20
N GLY A 61 -15.53 0.44 5.26
CA GLY A 61 -14.33 -0.41 5.36
C GLY A 61 -13.55 -0.16 6.64
N THR A 62 -13.17 -1.23 7.32
CA THR A 62 -12.32 -1.20 8.52
C THR A 62 -11.14 -2.13 8.30
N GLY A 63 -9.95 -1.74 8.72
CA GLY A 63 -8.78 -2.60 8.56
C GLY A 63 -7.48 -1.94 8.94
N SER A 64 -6.38 -2.50 8.41
CA SER A 64 -5.05 -1.89 8.58
C SER A 64 -4.14 -2.13 7.38
N THR A 65 -3.18 -1.24 7.18
CA THR A 65 -2.14 -1.37 6.15
C THR A 65 -0.76 -1.49 6.80
N ALA A 66 0.18 -2.17 6.12
CA ALA A 66 1.58 -2.25 6.53
C ALA A 66 2.34 -0.96 6.17
N SER A 67 1.92 0.17 6.74
CA SER A 67 2.42 1.50 6.38
C SER A 67 3.93 1.65 6.57
N MET A 68 4.54 0.92 7.51
CA MET A 68 6.00 0.94 7.71
C MET A 68 6.83 0.63 6.45
N LEU A 69 6.29 -0.17 5.52
CA LEU A 69 6.96 -0.53 4.26
C LEU A 69 7.23 0.69 3.37
N LEU A 70 6.46 1.74 3.59
CA LEU A 70 6.45 2.97 2.81
C LEU A 70 7.07 4.13 3.59
N MET A 71 7.61 3.88 4.78
CA MET A 71 8.22 4.86 5.67
C MET A 71 9.73 4.68 5.76
N ALA A 72 10.45 5.78 5.99
CA ALA A 72 11.86 5.78 6.36
C ALA A 72 12.03 6.38 7.76
N ASN A 73 13.20 6.17 8.37
CA ASN A 73 13.56 6.94 9.57
C ASN A 73 13.61 8.44 9.25
N GLY A 74 12.99 9.28 10.07
CA GLY A 74 12.81 10.70 9.83
C GLY A 74 11.36 11.10 9.58
N GLU A 75 11.16 12.11 8.74
CA GLU A 75 9.83 12.68 8.47
C GLU A 75 9.09 11.89 7.39
N ASN A 76 7.81 11.58 7.65
CA ASN A 76 6.93 10.85 6.74
C ASN A 76 5.57 11.55 6.68
N GLU A 77 4.97 11.63 5.51
CA GLU A 77 3.59 12.13 5.35
C GLU A 77 2.59 10.97 5.53
N ILE A 78 1.61 11.17 6.40
CA ILE A 78 0.42 10.32 6.49
C ILE A 78 -0.76 11.12 5.96
N SER A 79 -1.52 10.53 5.05
CA SER A 79 -2.67 11.20 4.48
C SER A 79 -3.84 10.27 4.22
N LEU A 80 -5.03 10.86 4.15
CA LEU A 80 -6.21 10.23 3.60
C LEU A 80 -6.90 11.19 2.64
N GLU A 81 -7.40 10.65 1.52
CA GLU A 81 -8.25 11.39 0.58
C GLU A 81 -9.70 10.97 0.80
N PHE A 82 -10.57 11.95 1.03
CA PHE A 82 -11.96 11.77 1.41
C PHE A 82 -12.90 12.27 0.31
N GLY A 83 -13.89 11.47 -0.08
CA GLY A 83 -14.81 11.80 -1.17
C GLY A 83 -16.24 11.34 -0.92
N ALA A 84 -17.21 12.07 -1.48
CA ALA A 84 -18.63 11.73 -1.40
C ALA A 84 -18.94 10.48 -2.23
N LEU A 85 -19.93 9.69 -1.78
CA LEU A 85 -20.34 8.45 -2.47
C LEU A 85 -21.08 8.73 -3.78
N ASP A 86 -21.80 9.85 -3.88
CA ASP A 86 -22.57 10.22 -5.07
C ASP A 86 -21.70 10.44 -6.31
N TRP A 87 -20.39 10.66 -6.14
CA TRP A 87 -19.43 10.61 -7.24
C TRP A 87 -19.45 9.27 -7.99
N PHE A 88 -19.72 8.17 -7.30
CA PHE A 88 -19.74 6.83 -7.91
C PHE A 88 -21.14 6.38 -8.37
N SER A 89 -22.17 7.18 -8.08
CA SER A 89 -23.56 6.89 -8.44
C SER A 89 -23.73 6.77 -9.96
N PRO A 90 -24.48 5.77 -10.46
CA PRO A 90 -24.85 5.67 -11.87
C PRO A 90 -25.76 6.82 -12.33
N SER A 91 -26.49 7.44 -11.42
CA SER A 91 -27.48 8.47 -11.76
C SER A 91 -26.81 9.69 -12.38
N GLU A 92 -27.45 10.28 -13.38
CA GLU A 92 -27.02 11.56 -13.95
C GLU A 92 -27.34 12.69 -12.97
N MET A 93 -26.29 13.39 -12.53
CA MET A 93 -26.36 14.41 -11.49
C MET A 93 -25.28 15.47 -11.75
N PRO A 94 -25.56 16.76 -11.49
CA PRO A 94 -24.53 17.80 -11.52
C PRO A 94 -23.40 17.51 -10.52
N ASP A 95 -22.16 17.88 -10.86
CA ASP A 95 -20.97 17.70 -10.00
C ASP A 95 -21.17 18.28 -8.60
N LYS A 96 -21.88 19.42 -8.49
CA LYS A 96 -22.22 20.03 -7.20
C LYS A 96 -23.04 19.10 -6.31
N THR A 97 -23.97 18.34 -6.89
CA THR A 97 -24.80 17.38 -6.16
C THR A 97 -23.99 16.13 -5.83
N ARG A 98 -23.13 15.67 -6.74
CA ARG A 98 -22.22 14.52 -6.49
C ARG A 98 -21.26 14.75 -5.34
N ASN A 99 -20.92 16.01 -5.06
CA ASN A 99 -20.04 16.40 -3.98
C ASN A 99 -20.75 16.61 -2.63
N HIS A 100 -22.02 16.20 -2.51
CA HIS A 100 -22.74 16.21 -1.24
C HIS A 100 -22.37 14.99 -0.39
N PHE A 101 -22.05 15.22 0.88
CA PHE A 101 -21.71 14.15 1.81
C PHE A 101 -22.92 13.73 2.64
N ASN A 102 -23.02 12.44 2.93
CA ASN A 102 -23.86 11.97 4.02
C ASN A 102 -23.40 12.65 5.33
N PRO A 103 -24.29 13.26 6.14
CA PRO A 103 -23.92 13.88 7.41
C PRO A 103 -23.17 12.96 8.39
N GLU A 104 -23.36 11.64 8.29
CA GLU A 104 -22.68 10.62 9.10
C GLU A 104 -21.37 10.13 8.47
N ALA A 105 -20.96 10.68 7.33
CA ALA A 105 -19.73 10.27 6.66
C ALA A 105 -18.50 10.56 7.52
N LYS A 106 -17.70 9.52 7.74
CA LYS A 106 -16.53 9.55 8.64
C LYS A 106 -15.39 8.69 8.11
N CYS A 107 -14.17 9.13 8.39
CA CYS A 107 -12.95 8.36 8.15
C CYS A 107 -11.98 8.58 9.31
N THR A 108 -11.62 7.52 10.03
CA THR A 108 -10.56 7.55 11.03
C THR A 108 -9.30 6.91 10.46
N LEU A 109 -8.16 7.43 10.89
CA LEU A 109 -6.85 6.91 10.54
C LEU A 109 -5.91 7.08 11.73
N GLU A 110 -5.48 5.97 12.31
CA GLU A 110 -4.47 5.93 13.37
C GLU A 110 -3.18 5.33 12.83
N LEU A 111 -2.06 6.00 13.10
CA LEU A 111 -0.75 5.40 12.90
C LEU A 111 -0.28 4.80 14.22
N THR A 112 -0.11 3.48 14.24
CA THR A 112 0.11 2.73 15.48
C THR A 112 1.40 1.96 15.40
N ALA A 113 2.29 2.21 16.37
CA ALA A 113 3.49 1.43 16.62
C ALA A 113 3.17 0.23 17.51
N MET A 114 3.67 -0.93 17.14
CA MET A 114 3.45 -2.19 17.85
C MET A 114 4.79 -2.86 18.14
N ARG A 115 5.01 -3.28 19.40
CA ARG A 115 6.17 -4.06 19.84
C ARG A 115 5.70 -5.19 20.75
N GLY A 116 5.58 -6.38 20.18
CA GLY A 116 5.02 -7.54 20.89
C GLY A 116 3.56 -7.25 21.28
N LYS A 117 3.24 -7.32 22.58
CA LYS A 117 1.89 -7.01 23.09
C LYS A 117 1.65 -5.51 23.36
N LYS A 118 2.69 -4.67 23.23
CA LYS A 118 2.58 -3.22 23.45
C LYS A 118 2.18 -2.53 22.15
N SER A 119 1.23 -1.62 22.24
CA SER A 119 0.74 -0.80 21.13
C SER A 119 0.67 0.65 21.56
N GLU A 120 1.09 1.57 20.69
CA GLU A 120 1.09 3.01 20.92
C GLU A 120 0.62 3.73 19.67
N VAL A 121 -0.39 4.59 19.82
CA VAL A 121 -0.86 5.47 18.75
C VAL A 121 0.10 6.65 18.64
N LEU A 122 0.84 6.71 17.54
CA LEU A 122 1.81 7.77 17.25
C LEU A 122 1.12 9.06 16.80
N THR A 123 0.08 8.92 16.00
CA THR A 123 -0.78 10.03 15.58
C THR A 123 -2.12 9.50 15.09
N ALA A 124 -3.14 10.35 15.10
CA ALA A 124 -4.45 10.04 14.55
C ALA A 124 -4.99 11.18 13.69
N MET A 125 -5.88 10.86 12.75
CA MET A 125 -6.70 11.82 12.01
C MET A 125 -8.12 11.29 12.00
N GLU A 126 -9.07 12.17 12.34
CA GLU A 126 -10.48 11.89 12.17
C GLU A 126 -11.06 12.94 11.23
N VAL A 127 -11.73 12.50 10.18
CA VAL A 127 -12.44 13.35 9.23
C VAL A 127 -13.92 13.04 9.32
N ALA A 128 -14.74 14.07 9.49
CA ALA A 128 -16.19 13.97 9.52
C ALA A 128 -16.83 15.23 8.93
N ILE A 129 -18.15 15.20 8.77
CA ILE A 129 -18.91 16.29 8.14
C ILE A 129 -19.31 17.33 9.18
N ASP A 130 -19.02 18.61 8.88
CA ASP A 130 -19.44 19.73 9.70
C ASP A 130 -20.91 20.09 9.49
N LYS A 131 -21.42 21.05 10.29
CA LYS A 131 -22.79 21.57 10.17
C LYS A 131 -23.13 22.18 8.81
N ASN A 132 -22.12 22.52 7.99
CA ASN A 132 -22.29 23.09 6.66
C ASN A 132 -22.22 22.02 5.56
N GLY A 133 -22.15 20.73 5.93
CA GLY A 133 -22.03 19.63 4.97
C GLY A 133 -20.63 19.51 4.36
N GLN A 134 -19.59 20.08 4.98
CA GLN A 134 -18.21 20.02 4.49
C GLN A 134 -17.36 19.05 5.32
N PRO A 135 -16.47 18.28 4.69
CA PRO A 135 -15.52 17.45 5.42
C PRO A 135 -14.47 18.32 6.10
N VAL A 136 -14.28 18.09 7.39
CA VAL A 136 -13.31 18.76 8.26
C VAL A 136 -12.53 17.74 9.09
N ALA A 137 -11.31 18.09 9.48
CA ALA A 137 -10.57 17.31 10.45
C ALA A 137 -11.12 17.62 11.84
N MET A 138 -11.61 16.60 12.53
CA MET A 138 -11.98 16.69 13.93
C MET A 138 -10.71 16.67 14.78
N THR A 139 -10.66 17.49 15.83
CA THR A 139 -9.54 17.45 16.78
C THR A 139 -9.66 16.20 17.63
N PRO A 140 -8.73 15.22 17.54
CA PRO A 140 -8.75 14.06 18.40
C PRO A 140 -8.60 14.47 19.88
N THR A 141 -9.24 13.74 20.79
CA THR A 141 -9.13 13.95 22.25
C THR A 141 -7.67 13.97 22.74
N ASN A 142 -6.79 13.27 22.02
CA ASN A 142 -5.36 13.13 22.34
C ASN A 142 -4.44 14.01 21.48
N GLU A 143 -4.92 15.00 20.73
CA GLU A 143 -4.10 15.79 19.79
C GLU A 143 -2.84 16.39 20.45
N GLY A 144 -2.95 16.86 21.69
CA GLY A 144 -1.81 17.38 22.45
C GLY A 144 -0.67 16.38 22.62
N LYS A 145 -0.96 15.07 22.70
CA LYS A 145 0.05 14.00 22.82
C LYS A 145 0.83 13.80 21.51
N TYR A 146 0.19 14.04 20.37
CA TYR A 146 0.81 13.84 19.06
C TYR A 146 1.74 14.99 18.66
N SER A 147 1.57 16.18 19.26
CA SER A 147 2.29 17.41 18.91
C SER A 147 3.81 17.32 19.00
N THR A 148 4.35 16.39 19.80
CA THR A 148 5.79 16.17 19.95
C THR A 148 6.42 15.56 18.69
N ILE A 149 5.67 14.75 17.93
CA ILE A 149 6.20 14.01 16.77
C ILE A 149 5.42 14.25 15.48
N SER A 150 4.30 14.96 15.54
CA SER A 150 3.43 15.20 14.38
C SER A 150 3.07 16.66 14.19
N THR A 151 2.94 17.08 12.93
CA THR A 151 2.41 18.39 12.57
C THR A 151 0.87 18.42 12.70
N PRO A 152 0.24 19.61 12.74
CA PRO A 152 -1.21 19.73 12.59
C PRO A 152 -1.71 19.13 11.27
N VAL A 153 -2.99 18.72 11.24
CA VAL A 153 -3.64 18.29 9.99
C VAL A 153 -3.83 19.48 9.07
N VAL A 154 -3.38 19.31 7.82
CA VAL A 154 -3.64 20.25 6.73
C VAL A 154 -4.70 19.65 5.81
N ARG A 155 -5.66 20.48 5.42
CA ARG A 155 -6.73 20.13 4.47
C ARG A 155 -6.45 20.78 3.11
N HIS A 156 -6.49 19.98 2.06
CA HIS A 156 -6.43 20.43 0.67
C HIS A 156 -7.62 19.92 -0.12
N VAL A 157 -8.21 20.76 -0.95
CA VAL A 157 -9.16 20.33 -1.97
C VAL A 157 -8.36 19.96 -3.22
N ILE A 158 -8.53 18.74 -3.71
CA ILE A 158 -7.82 18.22 -4.88
C ILE A 158 -8.81 17.63 -5.88
N GLN A 159 -8.38 17.52 -7.13
CA GLN A 159 -9.08 16.74 -8.14
C GLN A 159 -8.56 15.31 -8.13
N ALA A 160 -9.46 14.33 -8.21
CA ALA A 160 -9.09 12.93 -8.33
C ALA A 160 -8.28 12.69 -9.61
N GLU A 161 -7.46 11.65 -9.57
CA GLU A 161 -6.72 11.22 -10.76
C GLU A 161 -7.69 10.90 -11.91
N LYS A 162 -7.49 11.59 -13.04
CA LYS A 162 -8.27 11.35 -14.26
C LYS A 162 -7.86 10.03 -14.89
N VAL A 163 -8.84 9.35 -15.48
CA VAL A 163 -8.62 8.19 -16.36
C VAL A 163 -9.02 8.54 -17.79
N GLU A 164 -8.42 7.87 -18.75
CA GLU A 164 -8.77 7.94 -20.15
C GLU A 164 -9.03 6.53 -20.68
N ALA A 165 -9.83 6.42 -21.74
CA ALA A 165 -10.04 5.15 -22.42
C ALA A 165 -8.71 4.72 -23.08
N GLY A 166 -8.04 3.72 -22.51
CA GLY A 166 -6.92 3.01 -23.12
C GLY A 166 -7.44 1.78 -23.87
N HIS A 167 -6.53 0.99 -24.43
CA HIS A 167 -6.84 -0.24 -25.16
C HIS A 167 -7.16 -1.39 -24.18
N LYS A 168 -8.29 -1.27 -23.46
CA LYS A 168 -8.82 -2.33 -22.60
C LYS A 168 -10.11 -2.87 -23.18
N ASP A 169 -10.35 -4.18 -23.06
CA ASP A 169 -11.65 -4.74 -23.46
C ASP A 169 -12.77 -3.99 -22.74
N LYS A 170 -13.79 -3.56 -23.51
CA LYS A 170 -14.89 -2.71 -23.02
C LYS A 170 -15.54 -3.28 -21.75
N LYS A 171 -15.63 -4.62 -21.63
CA LYS A 171 -16.19 -5.31 -20.45
C LYS A 171 -15.43 -5.04 -19.15
N PHE A 172 -14.14 -4.68 -19.22
CA PHE A 172 -13.32 -4.36 -18.05
C PHE A 172 -13.11 -2.85 -17.85
N PHE A 173 -13.63 -2.00 -18.73
CA PHE A 173 -13.63 -0.56 -18.53
C PHE A 173 -14.82 -0.14 -17.67
N LYS A 174 -14.53 0.28 -16.44
CA LYS A 174 -15.53 0.74 -15.47
C LYS A 174 -15.37 2.24 -15.30
N SER A 175 -15.93 3.04 -16.20
CA SER A 175 -15.82 4.51 -16.20
C SER A 175 -16.16 5.13 -14.83
N ARG A 176 -17.17 4.59 -14.14
CA ARG A 176 -17.59 5.02 -12.80
C ARG A 176 -16.62 4.67 -11.66
N LYS A 177 -15.60 3.84 -11.92
CA LYS A 177 -14.57 3.49 -10.91
C LYS A 177 -13.68 4.71 -10.63
N PHE A 178 -13.47 5.57 -11.62
CA PHE A 178 -12.74 6.83 -11.50
C PHE A 178 -13.59 7.95 -12.11
N PRO A 179 -14.56 8.48 -11.35
CA PRO A 179 -15.51 9.45 -11.88
C PRO A 179 -14.80 10.72 -12.39
N PRO A 180 -15.22 11.26 -13.55
CA PRO A 180 -14.67 12.52 -14.05
C PRO A 180 -14.95 13.66 -13.07
N ASN A 181 -14.03 14.62 -12.97
CA ASN A 181 -14.13 15.82 -12.12
C ASN A 181 -14.34 15.55 -10.62
N MET A 182 -14.12 14.31 -10.16
CA MET A 182 -14.31 13.95 -8.78
C MET A 182 -13.45 14.83 -7.88
N THR A 183 -14.11 15.59 -7.02
CA THR A 183 -13.46 16.41 -6.01
C THR A 183 -13.18 15.55 -4.78
N LEU A 184 -11.94 15.62 -4.30
CA LEU A 184 -11.49 14.94 -3.09
C LEU A 184 -10.96 15.97 -2.09
N TYR A 185 -11.06 15.62 -0.82
CA TYR A 185 -10.51 16.41 0.28
C TYR A 185 -9.38 15.59 0.90
N ARG A 186 -8.15 16.03 0.67
CA ARG A 186 -6.97 15.40 1.26
C ARG A 186 -6.69 16.02 2.62
N PHE A 187 -6.57 15.16 3.61
CA PHE A 187 -6.13 15.50 4.96
C PHE A 187 -4.78 14.84 5.18
N SER A 188 -3.77 15.64 5.51
CA SER A 188 -2.41 15.13 5.72
C SER A 188 -1.72 15.78 6.91
N ARG A 189 -0.76 15.08 7.47
CA ARG A 189 0.20 15.61 8.44
C ARG A 189 1.52 14.86 8.30
N ASN A 190 2.60 15.50 8.71
CA ASN A 190 3.90 14.87 8.78
C ASN A 190 4.11 14.30 10.19
N VAL A 191 4.77 13.14 10.26
CA VAL A 191 5.12 12.44 11.50
C VAL A 191 6.59 12.04 11.46
N LYS A 192 7.30 12.26 12.56
CA LYS A 192 8.70 11.86 12.73
C LYS A 192 8.77 10.46 13.32
N ILE A 193 9.40 9.54 12.60
CA ILE A 193 9.51 8.12 12.95
C ILE A 193 10.99 7.74 13.15
N SER A 194 11.24 6.83 14.08
CA SER A 194 12.57 6.25 14.32
C SER A 194 12.48 4.76 14.67
N GLY A 195 13.55 4.02 14.39
CA GLY A 195 13.65 2.59 14.70
C GLY A 195 13.09 1.67 13.62
N LEU A 196 12.86 2.19 12.42
CA LEU A 196 12.55 1.37 11.24
C LEU A 196 13.82 0.70 10.70
N PRO A 197 13.72 -0.48 10.06
CA PRO A 197 14.82 -1.02 9.29
C PRO A 197 15.19 -0.09 8.13
N GLU A 198 16.44 -0.09 7.70
CA GLU A 198 16.83 0.61 6.47
C GLU A 198 16.33 -0.19 5.26
N TRP A 199 15.35 0.37 4.53
CA TRP A 199 14.88 -0.23 3.29
C TRP A 199 15.83 0.08 2.14
N GLU A 200 15.99 -0.85 1.20
CA GLU A 200 16.88 -0.65 0.05
C GLU A 200 16.45 0.52 -0.84
N TRP A 201 15.14 0.81 -0.91
CA TRP A 201 14.61 1.94 -1.66
C TRP A 201 14.97 3.31 -1.06
N GLU A 202 15.38 3.39 0.21
CA GLU A 202 15.68 4.68 0.85
C GLU A 202 16.82 5.43 0.17
N LYS A 203 17.79 4.69 -0.39
CA LYS A 203 18.95 5.22 -1.10
C LYS A 203 18.76 5.23 -2.62
N ALA A 204 17.55 4.96 -3.10
CA ALA A 204 17.26 4.93 -4.53
C ALA A 204 17.44 6.31 -5.18
N THR A 205 17.93 6.30 -6.41
CA THR A 205 17.99 7.50 -7.24
C THR A 205 16.57 7.94 -7.59
N PRO A 206 16.20 9.23 -7.41
CA PRO A 206 14.87 9.70 -7.77
C PRO A 206 14.54 9.48 -9.25
N TYR A 207 13.37 8.89 -9.50
CA TYR A 207 12.78 8.74 -10.81
C TYR A 207 12.15 10.06 -11.27
N THR A 208 12.48 10.49 -12.48
CA THR A 208 12.00 11.74 -13.09
C THR A 208 11.39 11.56 -14.48
N ASP A 209 11.29 10.31 -14.96
CA ASP A 209 10.73 9.94 -16.27
C ASP A 209 11.55 10.44 -17.47
N THR A 210 12.89 10.46 -17.36
CA THR A 210 13.74 10.65 -18.55
C THR A 210 13.54 9.51 -19.55
N PRO A 211 13.80 9.69 -20.85
CA PRO A 211 13.68 8.62 -21.85
C PRO A 211 14.45 7.35 -21.48
N GLU A 212 15.65 7.49 -20.92
CA GLU A 212 16.51 6.37 -20.49
C GLU A 212 15.90 5.65 -19.29
N GLN A 213 15.47 6.40 -18.26
CA GLN A 213 14.79 5.84 -17.10
C GLN A 213 13.49 5.12 -17.50
N ARG A 214 12.74 5.72 -18.44
CA ARG A 214 11.51 5.14 -18.97
C ARG A 214 11.78 3.80 -19.64
N GLN A 215 12.76 3.75 -20.54
CA GLN A 215 13.13 2.54 -21.26
C GLN A 215 13.60 1.44 -20.31
N GLN A 216 14.44 1.78 -19.33
CA GLN A 216 14.90 0.83 -18.31
C GLN A 216 13.75 0.30 -17.44
N LEU A 217 12.78 1.14 -17.06
CA LEU A 217 11.61 0.68 -16.31
C LEU A 217 10.75 -0.27 -17.16
N GLN A 218 10.54 0.05 -18.44
CA GLN A 218 9.83 -0.84 -19.37
C GLN A 218 10.55 -2.19 -19.52
N GLN A 219 11.88 -2.21 -19.59
CA GLN A 219 12.66 -3.44 -19.62
C GLN A 219 12.47 -4.27 -18.33
N ALA A 220 12.43 -3.65 -17.16
CA ALA A 220 12.14 -4.36 -15.90
C ALA A 220 10.73 -4.97 -15.90
N TYR A 221 9.72 -4.27 -16.42
CA TYR A 221 8.39 -4.83 -16.63
C TYR A 221 8.39 -5.98 -17.63
N MET A 222 9.13 -5.88 -18.74
CA MET A 222 9.24 -6.98 -19.72
C MET A 222 9.91 -8.22 -19.13
N ALA A 223 10.95 -8.04 -18.30
CA ALA A 223 11.62 -9.15 -17.62
C ALA A 223 10.65 -9.88 -16.67
N ALA A 224 9.85 -9.13 -15.91
CA ALA A 224 8.83 -9.73 -15.04
C ALA A 224 7.70 -10.40 -15.85
N TRP A 225 7.19 -9.71 -16.87
CA TRP A 225 6.18 -10.26 -17.79
C TRP A 225 6.65 -11.57 -18.43
N GLY A 226 7.90 -11.63 -18.87
CA GLY A 226 8.51 -12.83 -19.45
C GLY A 226 8.57 -14.00 -18.48
N ALA A 227 8.95 -13.74 -17.22
CA ALA A 227 8.96 -14.76 -16.18
C ALA A 227 7.55 -15.27 -15.85
N TYR A 228 6.54 -14.39 -15.78
CA TYR A 228 5.14 -14.82 -15.65
C TYR A 228 4.67 -15.65 -16.85
N ASN A 229 4.99 -15.22 -18.07
CA ASN A 229 4.59 -15.93 -19.29
C ASN A 229 5.24 -17.32 -19.39
N ALA A 230 6.51 -17.44 -18.97
CA ALA A 230 7.23 -18.71 -18.89
C ALA A 230 6.84 -19.58 -17.68
N LYS A 231 6.00 -19.06 -16.78
CA LYS A 231 5.63 -19.69 -15.50
C LYS A 231 6.85 -19.99 -14.60
N ASP A 232 7.89 -19.18 -14.70
CA ASP A 232 9.15 -19.36 -13.98
C ASP A 232 9.09 -18.73 -12.59
N LEU A 233 8.61 -19.52 -11.63
CA LEU A 233 8.49 -19.10 -10.23
C LEU A 233 9.83 -18.76 -9.57
N ASN A 234 10.94 -19.38 -10.00
CA ASN A 234 12.26 -19.10 -9.42
C ASN A 234 12.72 -17.70 -9.83
N THR A 235 12.64 -17.39 -11.12
CA THR A 235 12.97 -16.05 -11.63
C THR A 235 12.07 -14.98 -11.01
N LEU A 236 10.77 -15.25 -10.86
CA LEU A 236 9.83 -14.32 -10.21
C LEU A 236 10.21 -14.05 -8.75
N ARG A 237 10.54 -15.10 -7.99
CA ARG A 237 10.97 -14.97 -6.59
C ARG A 237 12.26 -14.16 -6.50
N ASP A 238 13.23 -14.42 -7.37
CA ASP A 238 14.51 -13.72 -7.38
C ASP A 238 14.35 -12.23 -7.75
N GLN A 239 13.48 -11.91 -8.72
CA GLN A 239 13.13 -10.54 -9.09
C GLN A 239 12.43 -9.76 -7.95
N GLN A 240 11.73 -10.47 -7.06
CA GLN A 240 11.00 -9.90 -5.93
C GLN A 240 11.77 -9.92 -4.62
N LYS A 241 13.02 -10.41 -4.60
CA LYS A 241 13.78 -10.67 -3.35
C LYS A 241 13.78 -9.48 -2.37
N VAL A 242 13.95 -8.26 -2.86
CA VAL A 242 13.94 -7.05 -2.02
C VAL A 242 12.56 -6.79 -1.44
N ALA A 243 11.51 -6.87 -2.26
CA ALA A 243 10.12 -6.75 -1.80
C ALA A 243 9.76 -7.86 -0.80
N LEU A 244 10.12 -9.11 -1.06
CA LEU A 244 9.84 -10.25 -0.18
C LEU A 244 10.51 -10.08 1.18
N LYS A 245 11.77 -9.64 1.23
CA LYS A 245 12.47 -9.34 2.48
C LYS A 245 11.76 -8.23 3.27
N ALA A 246 11.28 -7.20 2.58
CA ALA A 246 10.56 -6.10 3.22
C ALA A 246 9.22 -6.57 3.81
N TRP A 247 8.42 -7.29 3.02
CA TRP A 247 7.15 -7.86 3.44
C TRP A 247 7.32 -8.86 4.59
N ALA A 248 8.27 -9.79 4.48
CA ALA A 248 8.58 -10.78 5.52
C ALA A 248 8.94 -10.09 6.86
N TRP A 249 9.69 -8.98 6.80
CA TRP A 249 9.94 -8.17 7.99
C TRP A 249 8.65 -7.57 8.56
N ALA A 250 7.81 -6.96 7.72
CA ALA A 250 6.61 -6.26 8.14
C ALA A 250 5.45 -7.17 8.58
N THR A 251 5.43 -8.43 8.15
CA THR A 251 4.40 -9.43 8.53
C THR A 251 4.89 -10.45 9.54
N ASN A 252 6.19 -10.47 9.86
CA ASN A 252 6.83 -11.49 10.70
C ASN A 252 6.73 -12.91 10.13
N GLU A 253 6.79 -13.01 8.80
CA GLU A 253 6.72 -14.27 8.05
C GLU A 253 8.08 -14.58 7.41
N SER A 254 8.21 -15.75 6.78
CA SER A 254 9.34 -16.04 5.91
C SER A 254 9.11 -15.45 4.51
N GLU A 255 10.18 -15.13 3.79
CA GLU A 255 10.10 -14.70 2.38
C GLU A 255 9.35 -15.73 1.52
N GLU A 256 9.51 -17.02 1.83
CA GLU A 256 8.81 -18.11 1.16
C GLU A 256 7.30 -18.10 1.42
N SER A 257 6.87 -17.88 2.67
CA SER A 257 5.45 -17.79 3.00
C SER A 257 4.81 -16.61 2.29
N VAL A 258 5.43 -15.43 2.37
CA VAL A 258 4.96 -14.21 1.69
C VAL A 258 4.82 -14.45 0.18
N PHE A 259 5.81 -15.11 -0.44
CA PHE A 259 5.77 -15.41 -1.87
C PHE A 259 4.66 -16.41 -2.23
N ALA A 260 4.49 -17.47 -1.43
CA ALA A 260 3.48 -18.51 -1.65
C ALA A 260 2.04 -17.99 -1.47
N ASP A 261 1.83 -17.01 -0.58
CA ASP A 261 0.52 -16.41 -0.29
C ASP A 261 0.05 -15.42 -1.37
N GLN A 262 0.94 -15.01 -2.29
CA GLN A 262 0.54 -14.19 -3.41
C GLN A 262 -0.41 -14.98 -4.31
N SER A 263 -1.60 -14.41 -4.59
CA SER A 263 -2.61 -15.05 -5.46
C SER A 263 -2.06 -15.50 -6.83
N VAL A 264 -0.99 -14.89 -7.32
CA VAL A 264 -0.36 -15.26 -8.59
C VAL A 264 0.37 -16.61 -8.53
N TYR A 265 0.86 -17.02 -7.35
CA TYR A 265 1.56 -18.28 -7.14
C TYR A 265 0.69 -19.49 -7.48
N SER A 266 -0.61 -19.44 -7.15
CA SER A 266 -1.59 -20.45 -7.56
C SER A 266 -2.12 -20.21 -8.97
N ARG A 267 -2.47 -18.97 -9.31
CA ARG A 267 -3.12 -18.64 -10.60
C ARG A 267 -2.27 -18.95 -11.83
N ILE A 268 -0.95 -18.81 -11.75
CA ILE A 268 -0.04 -19.10 -12.87
C ILE A 268 -0.09 -20.58 -13.31
N LYS A 269 -0.50 -21.47 -12.40
CA LYS A 269 -0.64 -22.91 -12.63
C LYS A 269 -1.95 -23.29 -13.32
N ILE A 270 -2.94 -22.38 -13.35
CA ILE A 270 -4.23 -22.60 -14.02
C ILE A 270 -3.99 -22.81 -15.52
N LYS A 271 -4.67 -23.79 -16.12
CA LYS A 271 -4.49 -24.16 -17.55
C LYS A 271 -4.82 -23.01 -18.50
N SER A 272 -5.84 -22.22 -18.17
CA SER A 272 -6.30 -21.05 -18.94
C SER A 272 -5.50 -19.78 -18.68
N PHE A 273 -4.48 -19.82 -17.81
CA PHE A 273 -3.61 -18.67 -17.53
C PHE A 273 -2.94 -18.17 -18.83
N LYS A 274 -3.11 -16.88 -19.11
CA LYS A 274 -2.52 -16.23 -20.29
C LYS A 274 -2.14 -14.78 -19.99
N MET A 275 -0.87 -14.45 -20.16
CA MET A 275 -0.40 -13.07 -20.08
C MET A 275 -1.01 -12.22 -21.19
N ILE A 276 -1.34 -10.97 -20.86
CA ILE A 276 -1.80 -9.96 -21.83
C ILE A 276 -0.57 -9.28 -22.43
N PRO A 277 -0.41 -9.21 -23.76
CA PRO A 277 0.67 -8.45 -24.38
C PRO A 277 0.67 -6.98 -23.94
N ILE A 278 1.85 -6.43 -23.69
CA ILE A 278 1.97 -5.05 -23.22
C ILE A 278 1.86 -4.09 -24.40
N ASN A 279 0.90 -3.18 -24.35
CA ASN A 279 0.88 -1.98 -25.17
C ASN A 279 1.29 -0.79 -24.29
N TRP A 280 2.47 -0.21 -24.53
CA TRP A 280 3.02 0.84 -23.68
C TRP A 280 2.19 2.13 -23.68
N ASP A 281 1.44 2.39 -24.75
CA ASP A 281 0.59 3.58 -24.87
C ASP A 281 -0.58 3.56 -23.90
N ASP A 282 -0.90 2.39 -23.32
CA ASP A 282 -1.96 2.24 -22.32
C ASP A 282 -1.53 2.64 -20.91
N TYR A 283 -0.25 2.90 -20.69
CA TYR A 283 0.30 3.10 -19.36
C TYR A 283 0.88 4.50 -19.21
N ARG A 284 0.73 5.04 -18.00
CA ARG A 284 1.39 6.27 -17.56
C ARG A 284 2.20 6.00 -16.30
N VAL A 285 3.18 6.86 -16.04
CA VAL A 285 3.96 6.77 -14.82
C VAL A 285 3.17 7.26 -13.61
N LYS A 286 3.34 6.57 -12.48
CA LYS A 286 2.98 7.06 -11.14
C LYS A 286 4.24 7.12 -10.30
N ILE A 287 4.68 8.34 -10.00
CA ILE A 287 5.86 8.64 -9.17
C ILE A 287 5.38 8.87 -7.74
N MET A 288 6.02 8.21 -6.78
CA MET A 288 5.61 8.19 -5.38
C MET A 288 6.83 8.30 -4.47
N ASN A 289 6.60 8.55 -3.18
CA ASN A 289 7.64 8.55 -2.14
C ASN A 289 8.87 9.39 -2.55
N GLN A 290 8.61 10.65 -2.92
CA GLN A 290 9.62 11.64 -3.35
C GLN A 290 10.49 11.17 -4.56
N GLY A 291 9.92 10.36 -5.44
CA GLY A 291 10.60 9.84 -6.63
C GLY A 291 11.37 8.55 -6.40
N ARG A 292 11.51 8.07 -5.16
CA ARG A 292 12.22 6.82 -4.86
C ARG A 292 11.40 5.59 -5.25
N MET A 293 10.09 5.73 -5.39
CA MET A 293 9.19 4.67 -5.81
C MET A 293 8.45 5.05 -7.11
N VAL A 294 8.34 4.11 -8.03
CA VAL A 294 7.67 4.31 -9.31
C VAL A 294 6.93 3.06 -9.74
N ARG A 295 5.78 3.23 -10.41
CA ARG A 295 5.12 2.16 -11.15
C ARG A 295 4.44 2.68 -12.40
N LEU A 296 4.15 1.77 -13.34
CA LEU A 296 3.28 2.04 -14.47
C LEU A 296 1.84 1.67 -14.11
N VAL A 297 0.91 2.59 -14.34
CA VAL A 297 -0.53 2.38 -14.13
C VAL A 297 -1.27 2.50 -15.44
N ASN A 298 -2.25 1.62 -15.66
CA ASN A 298 -3.08 1.67 -16.85
C ASN A 298 -3.96 2.93 -16.81
N LYS A 299 -4.01 3.64 -17.93
CA LYS A 299 -4.73 4.90 -18.09
C LYS A 299 -6.23 4.81 -17.85
N SER A 300 -6.84 3.63 -18.04
CA SER A 300 -8.25 3.36 -17.82
C SER A 300 -8.62 2.85 -16.43
N ASP A 301 -7.68 2.18 -15.76
CA ASP A 301 -7.88 1.66 -14.41
C ASP A 301 -6.54 1.71 -13.68
N LEU A 302 -6.40 2.70 -12.80
CA LEU A 302 -5.11 3.03 -12.15
C LEU A 302 -4.61 1.94 -11.18
N LYS A 303 -5.41 0.89 -10.96
CA LYS A 303 -5.03 -0.32 -10.21
C LYS A 303 -4.32 -1.36 -11.09
N ASN A 304 -4.48 -1.28 -12.41
CA ASN A 304 -3.90 -2.24 -13.34
C ASN A 304 -2.48 -1.82 -13.74
N SER A 305 -1.61 -2.82 -13.92
CA SER A 305 -0.23 -2.65 -14.36
C SER A 305 0.04 -3.36 -15.70
N PRO A 306 1.23 -3.17 -16.30
CA PRO A 306 1.69 -3.94 -17.46
C PRO A 306 1.74 -5.46 -17.21
N ILE A 307 1.83 -5.90 -15.96
CA ILE A 307 1.78 -7.31 -15.58
C ILE A 307 0.32 -7.68 -15.33
N SER A 308 -0.41 -7.90 -16.42
CA SER A 308 -1.81 -8.33 -16.39
C SER A 308 -2.00 -9.62 -17.18
N TYR A 309 -2.95 -10.44 -16.73
CA TYR A 309 -3.23 -11.75 -17.29
C TYR A 309 -4.71 -12.10 -17.20
N TYR A 310 -5.11 -13.05 -18.05
CA TYR A 310 -6.41 -13.71 -18.01
C TYR A 310 -6.27 -15.09 -17.38
N TYR A 311 -7.30 -15.51 -16.66
CA TYR A 311 -7.57 -16.90 -16.34
C TYR A 311 -9.09 -17.14 -16.36
N VAL A 312 -9.49 -18.39 -16.50
CA VAL A 312 -10.89 -18.81 -16.35
C VAL A 312 -11.07 -19.28 -14.91
N ASP A 313 -12.00 -18.67 -14.20
CA ASP A 313 -12.38 -19.11 -12.86
C ASP A 313 -13.08 -20.46 -12.94
N GLU A 314 -12.69 -21.40 -12.09
CA GLU A 314 -13.19 -22.78 -12.14
C GLU A 314 -14.60 -22.89 -11.53
N GLU A 315 -15.03 -21.94 -10.71
CA GLU A 315 -16.34 -21.96 -10.05
C GLU A 315 -17.48 -21.58 -10.99
N ASP A 316 -17.31 -20.52 -11.79
CA ASP A 316 -18.35 -19.96 -12.66
C ASP A 316 -18.01 -20.01 -14.16
N GLY A 317 -16.78 -20.40 -14.53
CA GLY A 317 -16.32 -20.44 -15.92
C GLY A 317 -16.04 -19.08 -16.54
N GLU A 318 -16.06 -17.99 -15.75
CA GLU A 318 -15.86 -16.64 -16.25
C GLU A 318 -14.39 -16.32 -16.51
N THR A 319 -14.15 -15.53 -17.56
CA THR A 319 -12.80 -15.01 -17.83
C THR A 319 -12.51 -13.83 -16.93
N VAL A 320 -11.57 -14.01 -16.01
CA VAL A 320 -11.13 -13.01 -15.05
C VAL A 320 -9.88 -12.28 -15.55
N LEU A 321 -9.90 -10.94 -15.49
CA LEU A 321 -8.70 -10.11 -15.62
C LEU A 321 -8.08 -9.93 -14.24
N ALA A 322 -6.82 -10.34 -14.09
CA ALA A 322 -6.01 -10.10 -12.91
C ALA A 322 -4.72 -9.36 -13.26
N THR A 323 -4.10 -8.74 -12.26
CA THR A 323 -2.90 -7.93 -12.41
C THR A 323 -2.02 -8.03 -11.17
N VAL A 324 -0.71 -8.02 -11.37
CA VAL A 324 0.28 -7.79 -10.31
C VAL A 324 0.79 -6.38 -10.48
N ALA A 325 0.80 -5.54 -9.45
CA ALA A 325 1.14 -4.13 -9.57
C ALA A 325 2.40 -3.77 -8.76
N PRO A 326 3.58 -4.29 -9.15
CA PRO A 326 4.81 -4.07 -8.39
C PRO A 326 5.20 -2.60 -8.39
N ILE A 327 5.80 -2.15 -7.28
CA ILE A 327 6.46 -0.86 -7.17
C ILE A 327 7.95 -1.05 -7.33
N PHE A 328 8.56 -0.23 -8.17
CA PHE A 328 9.99 -0.27 -8.46
C PHE A 328 10.73 0.92 -7.83
N SER A 329 12.03 0.72 -7.61
CA SER A 329 12.98 1.78 -7.28
C SER A 329 14.24 1.67 -8.14
N LEU A 330 14.84 2.80 -8.48
CA LEU A 330 16.10 2.85 -9.23
C LEU A 330 17.28 2.74 -8.25
N ILE A 331 17.77 1.52 -8.06
CA ILE A 331 18.83 1.18 -7.11
C ILE A 331 20.05 0.75 -7.91
N ASN A 332 21.20 1.40 -7.68
CA ASN A 332 22.47 1.11 -8.36
C ASN A 332 22.32 1.06 -9.90
N GLY A 333 21.54 1.98 -10.47
CA GLY A 333 21.31 2.07 -11.91
C GLY A 333 20.38 0.99 -12.50
N ARG A 334 19.65 0.25 -11.67
CA ARG A 334 18.68 -0.77 -12.13
C ARG A 334 17.35 -0.64 -11.40
N PHE A 335 16.25 -0.97 -12.08
CA PHE A 335 14.94 -1.04 -11.45
C PHE A 335 14.77 -2.36 -10.70
N VAL A 336 14.47 -2.25 -9.41
CA VAL A 336 14.27 -3.38 -8.49
C VAL A 336 12.85 -3.31 -7.93
N GLN A 337 12.16 -4.46 -7.82
CA GLN A 337 10.85 -4.52 -7.18
C GLN A 337 11.02 -4.40 -5.67
N VAL A 338 10.39 -3.40 -5.06
CA VAL A 338 10.57 -3.07 -3.65
C VAL A 338 9.33 -3.25 -2.81
N ILE A 339 8.12 -3.30 -3.42
CA ILE A 339 6.82 -3.55 -2.77
C ILE A 339 5.90 -4.33 -3.69
#